data_AF-A0A6A4R8X5-F1
#
_entry.id   AF-A0A6A4R8X5-F1
#
_cell.length_a   1.000
_cell.length_b   1.000
_cell.length_c   1.000
_cell.angle_alpha   90.00
_cell.angle_beta   90.00
_cell.angle_gamma   90.00
#
_symmetry.space_group_name_H-M   'P 1'
#
loop_
_entity.id
_entity.type
_entity.pdbx_description
1 polymer ?
#
loop_
_entity_poly.entity_id
_entity_poly.type
_entity_poly.pdbx_seq_one_letter_code
_entity_poly.pdbx_strand_id
1 'polypeptide(L)'
;LAGILSPGLILSFVLIGLFPWIAKAVVAVLKRRRLAAEYQCPSRFDRDIVVIGAGSAGLVASYIAAAVKAKVTLVERHRMGGDCLNTGCVPSKALIRAARAAEDIRRAPSYGVSAGEPSVDFAAVMGHVHGAIAEVEPHDSPERYRGLGVDVVEGDARLLDPWRVQVGEQVLTTRHVIIASGARPRVPPFPGIEDIEVLT
;
A
#
# COMPACT_ATOMS: atom_id res chain seq x y z
N LEU A 1 2.01 55.73 -7.42
CA LEU A 1 1.84 54.26 -7.32
C LEU A 1 3.15 53.46 -7.25
N ALA A 2 4.33 54.04 -7.54
CA ALA A 2 5.63 53.33 -7.50
C ALA A 2 6.29 53.18 -6.11
N GLY A 3 5.71 53.73 -5.04
CA GLY A 3 6.32 53.75 -3.69
C GLY A 3 5.71 52.78 -2.66
N ILE A 4 4.63 52.07 -3.01
CA ILE A 4 3.90 51.19 -2.07
C ILE A 4 4.48 49.76 -2.07
N LEU A 5 5.23 49.41 -3.11
CA LEU A 5 5.86 48.09 -3.30
C LEU A 5 7.38 48.28 -3.39
N SER A 6 8.02 48.66 -2.27
CA SER A 6 9.48 48.66 -2.23
C SER A 6 9.98 47.20 -2.21
N PRO A 7 11.12 46.88 -2.86
CA PRO A 7 11.68 45.54 -2.84
C PRO A 7 11.88 44.97 -1.42
N GLY A 8 12.21 45.83 -0.44
CA GLY A 8 12.36 45.45 0.96
C GLY A 8 11.03 45.08 1.64
N LEU A 9 9.93 45.75 1.30
CA LEU A 9 8.61 45.44 1.85
C LEU A 9 8.08 44.11 1.29
N ILE A 10 8.25 43.88 -0.02
CA ILE A 10 7.90 42.60 -0.67
C ILE A 10 8.70 41.46 -0.04
N LEU A 11 10.02 41.62 0.13
CA LEU A 11 10.87 40.61 0.77
C LEU A 11 10.42 40.31 2.20
N SER A 12 10.04 41.33 2.97
CA SER A 12 9.55 41.16 4.34
C SER A 12 8.24 40.38 4.39
N PHE A 13 7.29 40.68 3.51
CA PHE A 13 6.04 39.92 3.41
C PHE A 13 6.26 38.48 2.96
N VAL A 14 7.18 38.25 2.02
CA VAL A 14 7.58 36.90 1.60
C VAL A 14 8.22 36.14 2.76
N LEU A 15 9.13 36.75 3.51
CA LEU A 15 9.78 36.13 4.66
C LEU A 15 8.78 35.80 5.78
N ILE A 16 7.83 36.71 6.08
CA ILE A 16 6.76 36.45 7.05
C ILE A 16 5.85 35.32 6.57
N GLY A 17 5.53 35.28 5.27
CA GLY A 17 4.74 34.19 4.68
C GLY A 17 5.45 32.83 4.71
N LEU A 18 6.78 32.80 4.51
CA LEU A 18 7.60 31.59 4.53
C LEU A 18 8.04 31.16 5.93
N PHE A 19 8.09 32.09 6.89
CA PHE A 19 8.59 31.84 8.25
C PHE A 19 7.91 30.66 8.95
N PRO A 20 6.57 30.50 8.92
CA PRO A 20 5.91 29.35 9.55
C PRO A 20 6.38 28.00 8.97
N TRP A 21 6.66 27.94 7.67
CA TRP A 21 7.14 26.73 7.00
C TRP A 21 8.59 26.44 7.37
N ILE A 22 9.45 27.46 7.36
CA ILE A 22 10.85 27.35 7.76
C ILE A 22 10.96 26.92 9.23
N ALA A 23 10.23 27.58 10.13
CA ALA A 23 10.22 27.26 11.55
C ALA A 23 9.75 25.81 11.80
N LYS A 24 8.66 25.38 11.13
CA LYS A 24 8.20 23.98 11.19
C LYS A 24 9.26 23.01 10.68
N ALA A 25 9.93 23.32 9.57
CA ALA A 25 10.98 22.48 9.00
C ALA A 25 12.18 22.33 9.96
N VAL A 26 12.64 23.44 10.56
CA VAL A 26 13.74 23.43 11.54
C VAL A 26 13.36 22.58 12.76
N VAL A 27 12.17 22.80 13.34
CA VAL A 27 11.69 22.02 14.49
C VAL A 27 11.58 20.53 14.14
N ALA A 28 11.10 20.18 12.95
CA ALA A 28 11.02 18.80 12.49
C ALA A 28 12.41 18.13 12.38
N VAL A 29 13.39 18.84 11.83
CA VAL A 29 14.78 18.36 11.73
C VAL A 29 15.39 18.13 13.11
N LEU A 30 15.23 19.08 14.04
CA LEU A 30 15.74 18.96 15.41
C LEU A 30 15.11 17.78 16.15
N LYS A 31 13.77 17.61 16.05
CA LYS A 31 13.07 16.46 16.64
C LYS A 31 13.59 15.14 16.07
N ARG A 32 13.75 15.05 14.74
CA ARG A 32 14.30 13.84 14.08
C ARG A 32 15.72 13.54 14.56
N ARG A 33 16.60 14.55 14.62
CA ARG A 33 17.97 14.37 15.11
C ARG A 33 18.00 13.90 16.56
N ARG A 34 17.13 14.45 17.41
CA ARG A 34 17.04 14.04 18.82
C ARG A 34 16.55 12.60 18.97
N LEU A 35 15.52 12.19 18.23
CA LEU A 35 15.05 10.80 18.23
C LEU A 35 16.11 9.85 17.68
N ALA A 36 16.85 10.26 16.65
CA ALA A 36 17.91 9.45 16.05
C ALA A 36 19.19 9.37 16.91
N ALA A 37 19.43 10.32 17.82
CA ALA A 37 20.65 10.38 18.63
C ALA A 37 20.82 9.20 19.59
N GLU A 38 19.72 8.53 19.94
CA GLU A 38 19.73 7.32 20.76
C GLU A 38 20.27 6.09 19.99
N TYR A 39 20.26 6.14 18.66
CA TYR A 39 20.59 5.01 17.80
C TYR A 39 21.95 5.22 17.13
N GLN A 40 22.70 4.13 16.97
CA GLN A 40 23.95 4.15 16.23
C GLN A 40 23.67 4.07 14.72
N CYS A 41 23.91 5.16 14.01
CA CYS A 41 23.78 5.20 12.55
C CYS A 41 24.89 4.34 11.91
N PRO A 42 24.55 3.34 11.07
CA PRO A 42 25.55 2.58 10.32
C PRO A 42 26.39 3.47 9.41
N SER A 43 27.69 3.18 9.30
CA SER A 43 28.60 3.89 8.36
C SER A 43 28.32 3.53 6.89
N ARG A 44 27.71 2.38 6.65
CA ARG A 44 27.27 1.89 5.34
C ARG A 44 25.92 1.20 5.49
N PHE A 45 25.11 1.28 4.44
CA PHE A 45 23.82 0.59 4.36
C PHE A 45 23.88 -0.52 3.32
N ASP A 46 23.25 -1.65 3.63
CA ASP A 46 23.10 -2.78 2.71
C ASP A 46 22.16 -2.44 1.56
N ARG A 47 21.16 -1.61 1.84
CA ARG A 47 20.03 -1.26 0.96
C ARG A 47 19.77 0.25 1.00
N ASP A 48 19.29 0.80 -0.10
CA ASP A 48 18.80 2.19 -0.08
C ASP A 48 17.43 2.26 0.58
N ILE A 49 16.59 1.25 0.35
CA ILE A 49 15.24 1.21 0.90
C ILE A 49 14.79 -0.23 1.21
N VAL A 50 14.12 -0.39 2.35
CA VAL A 50 13.37 -1.60 2.70
C VAL A 50 11.89 -1.26 2.74
N VAL A 51 11.08 -2.01 2.01
CA VAL A 51 9.63 -1.89 1.95
C VAL A 51 9.01 -3.09 2.64
N ILE A 52 8.18 -2.84 3.65
CA ILE A 52 7.52 -3.88 4.46
C ILE A 52 6.05 -3.97 4.03
N GLY A 53 5.68 -5.09 3.43
CA GLY A 53 4.36 -5.39 2.87
C GLY A 53 4.30 -5.19 1.36
N ALA A 54 3.86 -6.21 0.63
CA ALA A 54 3.70 -6.24 -0.82
C ALA A 54 2.23 -6.13 -1.26
N GLY A 55 1.46 -5.31 -0.56
CA GLY A 55 0.19 -4.76 -1.06
C GLY A 55 0.42 -3.59 -2.02
N SER A 56 -0.67 -2.97 -2.49
CA SER A 56 -0.62 -1.92 -3.52
C SER A 56 0.40 -0.80 -3.24
N ALA A 57 0.49 -0.32 -2.00
CA ALA A 57 1.43 0.74 -1.63
C ALA A 57 2.90 0.27 -1.70
N GLY A 58 3.21 -0.92 -1.20
CA GLY A 58 4.58 -1.43 -1.17
C GLY A 58 5.08 -1.86 -2.55
N LEU A 59 4.20 -2.43 -3.36
CA LEU A 59 4.45 -2.75 -4.76
C LEU A 59 4.80 -1.49 -5.57
N VAL A 60 3.96 -0.46 -5.51
CA VAL A 60 4.23 0.82 -6.21
C VAL A 60 5.51 1.49 -5.71
N ALA A 61 5.74 1.52 -4.39
CA ALA A 61 6.95 2.09 -3.82
C ALA A 61 8.22 1.35 -4.30
N SER A 62 8.19 0.03 -4.31
CA SER A 62 9.31 -0.81 -4.75
C SER A 62 9.58 -0.64 -6.24
N TYR A 63 8.53 -0.57 -7.06
CA TYR A 63 8.62 -0.31 -8.49
C TYR A 63 9.30 1.03 -8.79
N ILE A 64 8.82 2.11 -8.15
CA ILE A 64 9.37 3.47 -8.36
C ILE A 64 10.82 3.54 -7.89
N ALA A 65 11.13 2.95 -6.73
CA ALA A 65 12.48 2.94 -6.19
C ALA A 65 13.45 2.16 -7.10
N ALA A 66 13.03 1.02 -7.64
CA ALA A 66 13.81 0.26 -8.61
C ALA A 66 14.03 1.02 -9.92
N ALA A 67 13.02 1.74 -10.41
CA ALA A 67 13.12 2.56 -11.63
C ALA A 67 14.17 3.68 -11.53
N VAL A 68 14.40 4.23 -10.34
CA VAL A 68 15.49 5.19 -10.07
C VAL A 68 16.80 4.52 -9.64
N LYS A 69 16.93 3.20 -9.85
CA LYS A 69 18.11 2.37 -9.57
C LYS A 69 18.51 2.30 -8.09
N ALA A 70 17.56 2.51 -7.18
CA ALA A 70 17.81 2.28 -5.75
C ALA A 70 17.94 0.77 -5.48
N LYS A 71 18.76 0.39 -4.49
CA LYS A 71 18.84 -0.99 -4.01
C LYS A 71 17.68 -1.29 -3.06
N VAL A 72 16.62 -1.90 -3.60
CA VAL A 72 15.34 -2.15 -2.91
C VAL A 72 15.30 -3.57 -2.32
N THR A 73 14.76 -3.68 -1.10
CA THR A 73 14.27 -4.96 -0.56
C THR A 73 12.77 -4.83 -0.32
N LEU A 74 11.97 -5.74 -0.88
CA LEU A 74 10.55 -5.85 -0.59
C LEU A 74 10.32 -7.10 0.25
N VAL A 75 9.68 -6.94 1.40
CA VAL A 75 9.42 -8.02 2.35
C VAL A 75 7.92 -8.27 2.44
N GLU A 76 7.49 -9.50 2.22
CA GLU A 76 6.08 -9.93 2.34
C GLU A 76 5.97 -11.25 3.10
N ARG A 77 5.04 -11.34 4.05
CA ARG A 77 4.86 -12.51 4.91
C ARG A 77 3.79 -13.49 4.41
N HIS A 78 2.95 -13.07 3.49
CA HIS A 78 1.85 -13.84 2.92
C HIS A 78 1.96 -13.83 1.38
N ARG A 79 0.89 -13.41 0.69
CA ARG A 79 0.81 -13.37 -0.76
C ARG A 79 1.11 -11.97 -1.28
N MET A 80 1.88 -11.90 -2.36
CA MET A 80 2.05 -10.67 -3.12
C MET A 80 0.70 -10.14 -3.65
N GLY A 81 0.63 -8.84 -3.92
CA GLY A 81 -0.60 -8.15 -4.32
C GLY A 81 -1.45 -7.68 -3.14
N GLY A 82 -1.22 -8.23 -1.95
CA GLY A 82 -1.94 -7.91 -0.71
C GLY A 82 -3.45 -8.04 -0.84
N ASP A 83 -4.20 -7.31 -0.03
CA ASP A 83 -5.67 -7.42 -0.01
C ASP A 83 -6.30 -7.08 -1.36
N CYS A 84 -5.83 -6.01 -2.02
CA CYS A 84 -6.43 -5.51 -3.26
C CYS A 84 -6.59 -6.60 -4.32
N LEU A 85 -5.53 -7.37 -4.55
CA LEU A 85 -5.51 -8.50 -5.47
C LEU A 85 -6.27 -9.71 -4.93
N ASN A 86 -5.99 -10.08 -3.68
CA ASN A 86 -6.30 -11.42 -3.18
C ASN A 86 -7.69 -11.55 -2.54
N THR A 87 -8.18 -10.51 -1.87
CA THR A 87 -9.38 -10.58 -1.00
C THR A 87 -10.24 -9.32 -1.04
N GLY A 88 -9.79 -8.27 -1.73
CA GLY A 88 -10.40 -6.95 -1.73
C GLY A 88 -10.94 -6.58 -3.10
N CYS A 89 -10.30 -5.59 -3.74
CA CYS A 89 -10.83 -4.92 -4.93
C CYS A 89 -11.08 -5.88 -6.10
N VAL A 90 -10.09 -6.68 -6.49
CA VAL A 90 -10.21 -7.59 -7.65
C VAL A 90 -11.38 -8.57 -7.46
N PRO A 91 -11.42 -9.39 -6.38
CA PRO A 91 -12.53 -10.32 -6.19
C PRO A 91 -13.87 -9.63 -5.97
N SER A 92 -13.90 -8.53 -5.21
CA SER A 92 -15.14 -7.77 -4.97
C SER A 92 -15.74 -7.25 -6.27
N LYS A 93 -14.93 -6.70 -7.18
CA LYS A 93 -15.41 -6.15 -8.45
C LYS A 93 -15.79 -7.23 -9.45
N ALA A 94 -15.11 -8.37 -9.47
CA ALA A 94 -15.53 -9.53 -10.26
C ALA A 94 -16.91 -10.06 -9.79
N LEU A 95 -17.10 -10.20 -8.48
CA LEU A 95 -18.38 -10.63 -7.90
C LEU A 95 -19.51 -9.62 -8.18
N ILE A 96 -19.24 -8.32 -7.99
CA ILE A 96 -20.21 -7.25 -8.31
C ILE A 96 -20.57 -7.27 -9.80
N ARG A 97 -19.63 -7.59 -10.70
CA ARG A 97 -19.93 -7.69 -12.13
C ARG A 97 -20.90 -8.84 -12.42
N ALA A 98 -20.69 -10.01 -11.82
CA ALA A 98 -21.62 -11.14 -11.94
C ALA A 98 -23.02 -10.79 -11.39
N ALA A 99 -23.09 -10.13 -10.23
CA ALA A 99 -24.35 -9.67 -9.65
C ALA A 99 -25.07 -8.66 -10.56
N ARG A 100 -24.34 -7.73 -11.19
CA ARG A 100 -24.90 -6.79 -12.16
C ARG A 100 -25.46 -7.49 -13.39
N ALA A 101 -24.81 -8.54 -13.89
CA ALA A 101 -25.32 -9.29 -15.03
C ALA A 101 -26.68 -9.95 -14.72
N ALA A 102 -26.83 -10.54 -13.52
CA ALA A 102 -28.13 -11.07 -13.08
C ALA A 102 -29.18 -9.96 -12.96
N GLU A 103 -28.79 -8.79 -12.45
CA GLU A 103 -29.71 -7.65 -12.34
C GLU A 103 -30.12 -7.08 -13.70
N ASP A 104 -29.21 -7.01 -14.66
CA ASP A 104 -29.49 -6.56 -16.03
C ASP A 104 -30.52 -7.50 -16.70
N ILE A 105 -30.44 -8.81 -16.45
CA ILE A 105 -31.45 -9.79 -16.93
C ILE A 105 -32.81 -9.51 -16.31
N ARG A 106 -32.89 -9.32 -14.98
CA ARG A 106 -34.14 -8.99 -14.29
C ARG A 106 -34.77 -7.68 -14.77
N ARG A 107 -33.93 -6.70 -15.12
CA ARG A 107 -34.37 -5.37 -15.58
C ARG A 107 -34.66 -5.29 -17.07
N ALA A 108 -34.32 -6.32 -17.86
CA ALA A 108 -34.52 -6.36 -19.31
C ALA A 108 -35.96 -5.97 -19.76
N PRO A 109 -37.04 -6.39 -19.07
CA PRO A 109 -38.41 -6.00 -19.44
C PRO A 109 -38.67 -4.49 -19.44
N SER A 110 -37.96 -3.71 -18.60
CA SER A 110 -38.09 -2.25 -18.58
C SER A 110 -37.60 -1.57 -19.87
N TYR A 111 -36.82 -2.30 -20.68
CA TYR A 111 -36.33 -1.88 -21.98
C TYR A 111 -37.12 -2.52 -23.14
N GLY A 112 -38.24 -3.18 -22.85
CA GLY A 112 -39.02 -3.92 -23.85
C GLY A 112 -38.40 -5.25 -24.28
N VAL A 113 -37.41 -5.78 -23.52
CA VAL A 113 -36.77 -7.08 -23.78
C VAL A 113 -37.35 -8.14 -22.85
N SER A 114 -37.98 -9.16 -23.40
CA SER A 114 -38.49 -10.29 -22.61
C SER A 114 -37.35 -11.18 -22.12
N ALA A 115 -37.23 -11.35 -20.81
CA ALA A 115 -36.30 -12.27 -20.15
C ALA A 115 -36.97 -12.92 -18.94
N GLY A 116 -36.49 -14.10 -18.52
CA GLY A 116 -36.92 -14.78 -17.29
C GLY A 116 -36.04 -14.44 -16.08
N GLU A 117 -36.30 -15.07 -14.93
CA GLU A 117 -35.42 -14.96 -13.76
C GLU A 117 -34.07 -15.65 -14.03
N PRO A 118 -32.92 -14.99 -13.80
CA PRO A 118 -31.62 -15.61 -13.97
C PRO A 118 -31.39 -16.75 -12.98
N SER A 119 -30.96 -17.91 -13.50
CA SER A 119 -30.41 -18.99 -12.68
C SER A 119 -28.94 -18.67 -12.37
N VAL A 120 -28.60 -18.51 -11.09
CA VAL A 120 -27.23 -18.18 -10.65
C VAL A 120 -26.55 -19.43 -10.06
N ASP A 121 -25.51 -19.91 -10.74
CA ASP A 121 -24.58 -20.90 -10.19
C ASP A 121 -23.44 -20.18 -9.45
N PHE A 122 -23.49 -20.23 -8.12
CA PHE A 122 -22.49 -19.56 -7.29
C PHE A 122 -21.08 -20.13 -7.47
N ALA A 123 -20.95 -21.44 -7.73
CA ALA A 123 -19.64 -22.05 -7.97
C ALA A 123 -19.02 -21.52 -9.27
N ALA A 124 -19.82 -21.38 -10.33
CA ALA A 124 -19.37 -20.76 -11.58
C ALA A 124 -19.00 -19.28 -11.39
N VAL A 125 -19.76 -18.53 -10.58
CA VAL A 125 -19.43 -17.14 -10.23
C VAL A 125 -18.09 -17.06 -9.51
N MET A 126 -17.84 -17.92 -8.53
CA MET A 126 -16.55 -17.97 -7.83
C MET A 126 -15.42 -18.41 -8.76
N GLY A 127 -15.69 -19.27 -9.75
CA GLY A 127 -14.75 -19.56 -10.84
C GLY A 127 -14.37 -18.31 -11.65
N HIS A 128 -15.34 -17.46 -12.00
CA HIS A 128 -15.09 -16.17 -12.63
C HIS A 128 -14.24 -15.23 -11.74
N VAL A 129 -14.54 -15.18 -10.44
CA VAL A 129 -13.77 -14.40 -9.46
C VAL A 129 -12.31 -14.87 -9.39
N HIS A 130 -12.06 -16.16 -9.25
CA HIS A 130 -10.70 -16.72 -9.23
C HIS A 130 -9.98 -16.51 -10.56
N GLY A 131 -10.69 -16.58 -11.69
CA GLY A 131 -10.14 -16.24 -13.00
C GLY A 131 -9.63 -14.80 -13.08
N ALA A 132 -10.39 -13.83 -12.55
CA ALA A 132 -9.96 -12.44 -12.50
C ALA A 132 -8.72 -12.23 -11.61
N ILE A 133 -8.60 -12.95 -10.50
CA ILE A 133 -7.39 -12.92 -9.66
C ILE A 133 -6.20 -13.49 -10.44
N ALA A 134 -6.37 -14.65 -11.06
CA ALA A 134 -5.30 -15.32 -11.81
C ALA A 134 -4.80 -14.53 -13.02
N GLU A 135 -5.66 -13.70 -13.62
CA GLU A 135 -5.26 -12.78 -14.70
C GLU A 135 -4.34 -11.66 -14.20
N VAL A 136 -4.56 -11.15 -12.99
CA VAL A 136 -3.81 -10.01 -12.43
C VAL A 136 -2.56 -10.47 -11.68
N GLU A 137 -2.59 -11.62 -11.00
CA GLU A 137 -1.51 -12.13 -10.13
C GLU A 137 -0.10 -12.09 -10.76
N PRO A 138 0.11 -12.46 -12.05
CA PRO A 138 1.44 -12.38 -12.66
C PRO A 138 2.04 -10.97 -12.66
N HIS A 139 1.20 -9.93 -12.66
CA HIS A 139 1.63 -8.53 -12.63
C HIS A 139 2.06 -8.04 -11.24
N ASP A 140 1.76 -8.79 -10.19
CA ASP A 140 2.20 -8.51 -8.82
C ASP A 140 3.16 -9.59 -8.28
N SER A 141 3.53 -10.58 -9.11
CA SER A 141 4.35 -11.73 -8.73
C SER A 141 5.76 -11.37 -8.23
N PRO A 142 6.36 -12.20 -7.35
CA PRO A 142 7.77 -12.07 -6.98
C PRO A 142 8.70 -12.06 -8.21
N GLU A 143 8.42 -12.88 -9.21
CA GLU A 143 9.22 -13.06 -10.42
C GLU A 143 9.30 -11.74 -11.22
N ARG A 144 8.18 -11.04 -11.37
CA ARG A 144 8.15 -9.72 -12.01
C ARG A 144 9.01 -8.73 -11.24
N TYR A 145 8.87 -8.67 -9.92
CA TYR A 145 9.61 -7.70 -9.10
C TYR A 145 11.11 -8.00 -9.05
N ARG A 146 11.50 -9.27 -8.98
CA ARG A 146 12.91 -9.69 -9.15
C ARG A 146 13.44 -9.30 -10.53
N GLY A 147 12.64 -9.45 -11.59
CA GLY A 147 12.98 -9.00 -12.95
C GLY A 147 13.18 -7.49 -13.08
N LEU A 148 12.58 -6.69 -12.19
CA LEU A 148 12.78 -5.24 -12.10
C LEU A 148 14.01 -4.85 -11.25
N GLY A 149 14.72 -5.81 -10.66
CA GLY A 149 15.88 -5.58 -9.79
C GLY A 149 15.54 -5.37 -8.31
N VAL A 150 14.31 -5.70 -7.88
CA VAL A 150 13.91 -5.70 -6.48
C VAL A 150 14.29 -7.04 -5.83
N ASP A 151 14.97 -7.00 -4.68
CA ASP A 151 15.17 -8.20 -3.87
C ASP A 151 13.87 -8.50 -3.09
N VAL A 152 13.16 -9.56 -3.48
CA VAL A 152 11.89 -9.95 -2.86
C VAL A 152 12.15 -11.07 -1.86
N VAL A 153 11.90 -10.76 -0.58
CA VAL A 153 12.10 -11.67 0.54
C VAL A 153 10.76 -12.05 1.14
N GLU A 154 10.50 -13.35 1.24
CA GLU A 154 9.34 -13.86 1.95
C GLU A 154 9.64 -13.97 3.45
N GLY A 155 8.82 -13.35 4.30
CA GLY A 155 8.94 -13.43 5.75
C GLY A 155 8.38 -12.23 6.50
N ASP A 156 8.38 -12.33 7.83
CA ASP A 156 7.98 -11.22 8.70
C ASP A 156 9.14 -10.24 8.91
N ALA A 157 8.82 -8.94 8.79
CA ALA A 157 9.75 -7.86 9.07
C ALA A 157 9.44 -7.17 10.40
N ARG A 158 10.49 -6.82 11.14
CA ARG A 158 10.41 -6.01 12.36
C ARG A 158 11.36 -4.83 12.27
N LEU A 159 10.84 -3.61 12.44
CA LEU A 159 11.67 -2.43 12.59
C LEU A 159 12.33 -2.45 13.97
N LEU A 160 13.66 -2.57 14.01
CA LEU A 160 14.42 -2.57 15.26
C LEU A 160 14.74 -1.15 15.70
N ASP A 161 15.12 -0.30 14.74
CA ASP A 161 15.42 1.11 14.92
C ASP A 161 15.30 1.85 13.57
N PRO A 162 15.60 3.16 13.46
CA PRO A 162 15.44 3.92 12.21
C PRO A 162 16.21 3.39 10.99
N TRP A 163 17.21 2.52 11.16
CA TRP A 163 18.09 2.04 10.11
C TRP A 163 18.19 0.52 9.99
N ARG A 164 17.68 -0.23 10.98
CA ARG A 164 17.77 -1.69 11.01
C ARG A 164 16.39 -2.32 10.96
N VAL A 165 16.19 -3.18 9.96
CA VAL A 165 15.00 -4.01 9.80
C VAL A 165 15.41 -5.48 9.91
N GLN A 166 14.81 -6.19 10.85
CA GLN A 166 14.97 -7.64 10.96
C GLN A 166 13.99 -8.33 10.01
N VAL A 167 14.44 -9.33 9.25
CA VAL A 167 13.63 -10.20 8.40
C VAL A 167 14.04 -11.64 8.70
N GLY A 168 13.18 -12.40 9.36
CA GLY A 168 13.57 -13.69 9.94
C GLY A 168 14.76 -13.56 10.88
N GLU A 169 15.85 -14.28 10.60
CA GLU A 169 17.10 -14.23 11.37
C GLU A 169 18.07 -13.12 10.91
N GLN A 170 17.82 -12.51 9.74
CA GLN A 170 18.72 -11.53 9.16
C GLN A 170 18.37 -10.11 9.62
N VAL A 171 19.38 -9.26 9.79
CA VAL A 171 19.22 -7.83 10.04
C VAL A 171 19.75 -7.05 8.85
N LEU A 172 18.87 -6.32 8.18
CA LEU A 172 19.20 -5.48 7.03
C LEU A 172 19.40 -4.03 7.48
N THR A 173 20.51 -3.42 7.07
CA THR A 173 20.71 -1.98 7.25
C THR A 173 20.19 -1.20 6.05
N THR A 174 19.45 -0.12 6.28
CA THR A 174 18.87 0.70 5.22
C THR A 174 18.79 2.19 5.53
N ARG A 175 18.83 3.03 4.49
CA ARG A 175 18.65 4.48 4.61
C ARG A 175 17.20 4.87 4.84
N HIS A 176 16.27 4.10 4.26
CA HIS A 176 14.85 4.41 4.25
C HIS A 176 14.02 3.16 4.50
N VAL A 177 12.95 3.30 5.26
CA VAL A 177 11.97 2.24 5.49
C VAL A 177 10.59 2.74 5.09
N ILE A 178 9.86 1.95 4.30
CA ILE A 178 8.43 2.16 4.03
C ILE A 178 7.66 1.04 4.73
N ILE A 179 6.74 1.44 5.62
CA ILE A 179 5.81 0.52 6.27
C ILE A 179 4.50 0.56 5.47
N ALA A 180 4.29 -0.48 4.66
CA ALA A 180 3.13 -0.68 3.79
C ALA A 180 2.37 -1.98 4.16
N SER A 181 2.30 -2.27 5.47
CA SER A 181 1.77 -3.52 6.06
C SER A 181 0.27 -3.75 5.91
N GLY A 182 -0.46 -2.83 5.27
CA GLY A 182 -1.91 -2.92 5.12
C GLY A 182 -2.68 -2.81 6.44
N ALA A 183 -3.86 -3.42 6.47
CA ALA A 183 -4.76 -3.49 7.61
C ALA A 183 -5.30 -4.92 7.77
N ARG A 184 -6.11 -5.16 8.80
CA ARG A 184 -6.85 -6.42 8.97
C ARG A 184 -8.26 -6.13 9.46
N PRO A 185 -9.25 -6.97 9.11
CA PRO A 185 -10.59 -6.87 9.66
C PRO A 185 -10.55 -6.87 11.20
N ARG A 186 -11.36 -6.01 11.81
CA ARG A 186 -11.53 -5.97 13.27
C ARG A 186 -12.90 -6.53 13.59
N VAL A 187 -12.93 -7.64 14.33
CA VAL A 187 -14.16 -8.18 14.90
C VAL A 187 -14.54 -7.33 16.13
N PRO A 188 -15.71 -6.68 16.14
CA PRO A 188 -16.16 -5.86 17.27
C PRO A 188 -16.58 -6.74 18.47
N PRO A 189 -16.33 -6.31 19.73
CA PRO A 189 -16.68 -7.11 20.90
C PRO A 189 -18.16 -6.92 21.26
N PHE A 190 -19.04 -7.74 20.67
CA PHE A 190 -20.46 -7.78 21.00
C PHE A 190 -20.80 -9.09 21.73
N PRO A 191 -21.67 -9.08 22.76
CA PRO A 191 -22.07 -10.30 23.45
C PRO A 191 -22.60 -11.36 22.49
N GLY A 192 -22.09 -12.59 22.58
CA GLY A 192 -22.50 -13.73 21.74
C GLY A 192 -21.79 -13.83 20.39
N ILE A 193 -20.82 -12.94 20.10
CA ILE A 193 -20.00 -13.04 18.88
C ILE A 193 -18.99 -14.19 18.95
N GLU A 194 -18.62 -14.60 20.16
CA GLU A 194 -17.73 -15.73 20.43
C GLU A 194 -18.40 -17.08 20.13
N ASP A 195 -19.73 -17.12 20.06
CA ASP A 195 -20.54 -18.33 19.87
C ASP A 195 -20.89 -18.61 18.40
N ILE A 196 -20.42 -17.79 17.46
CA ILE A 196 -20.73 -17.89 16.02
C ILE A 196 -19.47 -17.94 15.15
N GLU A 197 -19.59 -18.56 13.98
CA GLU A 197 -18.55 -18.49 12.94
C GLU A 197 -18.62 -17.13 12.23
N VAL A 198 -17.59 -16.30 12.44
CA VAL A 198 -17.49 -14.98 11.81
C VAL A 198 -16.75 -15.10 10.47
N LEU A 199 -17.37 -14.59 9.40
CA LEU A 199 -16.73 -14.44 8.10
C LEU A 199 -16.07 -13.05 8.01
N THR A 200 -14.80 -13.02 7.57
CA THR A 200 -14.00 -11.79 7.42
C THR A 200 -13.38 -11.69 6.05
#